data_AF-A0A1F1Z591-F1
#
_entry.id   AF-A0A1F1Z591-F1
#
_cell.length_a   1.000
_cell.length_b   1.000
_cell.length_c   1.000
_cell.angle_alpha   90.00
_cell.angle_beta   90.00
_cell.angle_gamma   90.00
#
_symmetry.space_group_name_H-M   'P 1'
#
loop_
_entity.id
_entity.type
_entity.pdbx_description
1 polymer ?
#
loop_
_entity_poly.entity_id
_entity_poly.type
_entity_poly.pdbx_seq_one_letter_code
_entity_poly.pdbx_strand_id
1 'polypeptide(L)' 'MYENDPDVALNDAAEDLGINRTTLHKWVDKYSTGAKTKQLTDAEKIRQLQRENAQLEEECDILRKAVKYFTEQTKK' A
#
# COMPACT_ATOMS: atom_id res chain seq x y z
N MET A 1 -4.29 12.82 13.24
CA MET A 1 -4.90 11.56 13.73
C MET A 1 -6.24 11.43 13.02
N TYR A 2 -6.39 10.43 12.15
CA TYR A 2 -7.50 10.20 11.19
C TYR A 2 -7.53 11.13 9.96
N GLU A 3 -6.63 10.93 8.99
CA GLU A 3 -6.65 11.62 7.69
C GLU A 3 -7.02 10.70 6.51
N ASN A 4 -7.50 9.48 6.77
CA ASN A 4 -7.92 8.56 5.71
C ASN A 4 -9.22 7.85 6.08
N ASP A 5 -10.19 8.60 6.60
CA ASP A 5 -11.57 8.09 6.65
C ASP A 5 -12.20 8.28 5.27
N PRO A 6 -12.55 7.19 4.56
CA PRO A 6 -13.13 7.29 3.21
C PRO A 6 -14.45 8.06 3.20
N ASP A 7 -15.17 8.14 4.33
CA ASP A 7 -16.39 8.92 4.43
C ASP A 7 -16.14 10.44 4.49
N VAL A 8 -15.02 10.85 5.09
CA VAL A 8 -14.58 12.25 5.12
C VAL A 8 -14.15 12.68 3.71
N ALA A 9 -13.33 11.85 3.04
CA ALA A 9 -12.90 12.11 1.67
C ALA A 9 -14.09 12.18 0.68
N LEU A 10 -15.13 11.37 0.88
CA LEU A 10 -16.34 11.40 0.05
C LEU A 10 -17.19 12.65 0.31
N ASN A 11 -17.17 13.19 1.53
CA ASN A 11 -17.87 14.42 1.87
C ASN A 11 -17.19 15.63 1.21
N ASP A 12 -15.87 15.74 1.33
CA ASP A 12 -15.10 16.82 0.73
C ASP A 12 -15.26 16.82 -0.80
N ALA A 13 -15.19 15.64 -1.44
CA ALA A 13 -15.41 15.50 -2.87
C ALA A 13 -16.84 15.88 -3.30
N ALA A 14 -17.85 15.63 -2.46
CA ALA A 14 -19.23 16.02 -2.75
C ALA A 14 -19.41 17.55 -2.67
N GLU A 15 -18.76 18.19 -1.71
CA GLU A 15 -18.75 19.64 -1.54
C GLU A 15 -18.05 20.34 -2.73
N ASP A 16 -16.88 19.84 -3.14
CA ASP A 16 -16.13 20.36 -4.30
C ASP A 16 -16.92 20.27 -5.61
N LEU A 17 -17.68 19.19 -5.79
CA LEU A 17 -18.53 18.98 -6.95
C LEU A 17 -19.89 19.70 -6.83
N GLY A 18 -20.22 20.27 -5.67
CA GLY A 18 -21.51 20.91 -5.40
C GLY A 18 -22.70 19.95 -5.49
N ILE A 19 -22.49 18.66 -5.23
CA ILE A 19 -23.53 17.62 -5.33
C ILE A 19 -23.80 17.00 -3.96
N ASN A 20 -24.99 16.41 -3.81
CA ASN A 20 -25.34 15.74 -2.56
C ASN A 20 -24.48 14.46 -2.37
N ARG A 21 -23.91 14.28 -1.17
CA ARG A 21 -23.11 13.10 -0.79
C ARG A 21 -23.81 11.78 -1.09
N THR A 22 -25.11 11.67 -0.85
CA THR A 22 -25.89 10.45 -1.14
C THR A 22 -25.97 10.16 -2.64
N THR A 23 -26.03 11.21 -3.48
CA THR A 23 -25.99 11.06 -4.94
C THR A 23 -24.64 10.57 -5.40
N LEU A 24 -23.56 11.16 -4.85
CA LEU A 24 -22.20 10.73 -5.14
C LEU A 24 -21.96 9.28 -4.70
N HIS A 25 -22.43 8.90 -3.51
CA HIS A 25 -22.33 7.51 -3.02
C HIS A 25 -23.03 6.52 -3.97
N LYS A 26 -24.24 6.85 -4.45
CA LYS A 26 -24.95 6.01 -5.43
C LYS A 26 -24.19 5.88 -6.74
N TRP A 27 -23.51 6.94 -7.19
CA TRP A 27 -22.68 6.87 -8.39
C TRP A 27 -21.44 6.02 -8.17
N VAL A 28 -20.77 6.16 -7.03
CA VAL A 28 -19.63 5.30 -6.65
C VAL A 28 -20.07 3.84 -6.59
N ASP A 29 -21.21 3.53 -5.98
CA ASP A 29 -21.72 2.15 -5.93
C ASP A 29 -22.08 1.60 -7.31
N LYS A 30 -22.70 2.43 -8.16
CA LYS A 30 -23.20 2.02 -9.47
C LYS A 30 -22.11 1.92 -10.54
N TYR A 31 -21.11 2.78 -10.47
CA TYR A 31 -20.08 2.95 -11.50
C TYR A 31 -18.68 2.57 -11.02
N SER A 32 -18.46 2.23 -9.73
CA SER A 32 -17.19 1.60 -9.34
C SER A 32 -17.13 0.22 -9.98
N THR A 33 -16.25 0.09 -10.96
CA THR A 33 -16.06 -1.13 -11.75
C THR A 33 -15.36 -2.19 -10.91
N GLY A 34 -16.03 -2.76 -9.91
CA GLY A 34 -15.61 -3.97 -9.16
C GLY A 34 -14.30 -3.88 -8.36
N ALA A 35 -13.46 -2.87 -8.60
CA ALA A 35 -12.27 -2.55 -7.84
C ALA A 35 -12.71 -1.83 -6.58
N LYS A 36 -13.38 -2.55 -5.68
CA LYS A 36 -13.23 -2.24 -4.27
C LYS A 36 -11.75 -2.40 -4.00
N THR A 37 -10.98 -1.32 -4.05
CA THR A 37 -9.67 -1.26 -3.42
C THR A 37 -9.96 -1.62 -1.98
N LYS A 38 -9.85 -2.91 -1.65
CA LYS A 38 -9.97 -3.40 -0.29
C LYS A 38 -8.85 -2.66 0.42
N GLN A 39 -9.21 -1.60 1.12
CA GLN A 39 -8.30 -0.95 2.04
C GLN A 39 -7.92 -2.06 3.00
N LEU A 40 -6.72 -2.61 2.82
CA LEU A 40 -6.18 -3.58 3.75
C LEU A 40 -6.26 -2.90 5.11
N THR A 41 -6.81 -3.63 6.08
CA THR A 41 -6.79 -3.17 7.46
C THR A 41 -5.32 -2.87 7.82
N ASP A 42 -5.10 -1.95 8.74
CA ASP A 42 -3.73 -1.59 9.14
C ASP A 42 -2.94 -2.82 9.59
N ALA A 43 -3.62 -3.80 10.22
CA ALA A 43 -3.05 -5.09 10.58
C ALA A 43 -2.57 -5.92 9.37
N GLU A 44 -3.34 -5.94 8.28
CA GLU A 44 -2.94 -6.64 7.05
C GLU A 44 -1.80 -5.93 6.33
N LYS A 45 -1.81 -4.58 6.30
CA LYS A 45 -0.70 -3.76 5.78
C LYS A 45 0.59 -4.03 6.54
N ILE A 46 0.53 -4.05 7.88
CA ILE A 46 1.68 -4.37 8.74
C ILE A 46 2.23 -5.76 8.41
N ARG A 47 1.36 -6.78 8.31
CA ARG A 47 1.79 -8.15 7.98
C ARG A 47 2.40 -8.27 6.59
N GLN A 48 1.93 -7.48 5.63
CA GLN A 48 2.50 -7.44 4.28
C GLN A 48 3.88 -6.79 4.29
N LEU A 49 4.00 -5.61 4.90
CA LEU A 49 5.27 -4.89 5.03
C LEU A 49 6.33 -5.69 5.79
N GLN A 50 5.94 -6.41 6.85
CA GLN A 50 6.85 -7.27 7.59
C GLN A 50 7.39 -8.43 6.74
N ARG A 51 6.56 -9.02 5.88
CA ARG A 51 7.01 -10.07 4.94
C ARG A 51 7.98 -9.53 3.90
N GLU A 52 7.66 -8.37 3.33
CA GLU A 52 8.54 -7.71 2.35
C GLU A 52 9.89 -7.33 2.96
N ASN A 53 9.90 -6.75 4.17
CA ASN A 53 11.15 -6.45 4.86
C ASN A 53 11.99 -7.69 5.13
N ALA A 54 11.37 -8.79 5.59
CA ALA A 54 12.09 -10.04 5.83
C ALA A 54 12.73 -10.61 4.55
N GLN A 55 12.03 -10.53 3.42
CA GLN A 55 12.57 -10.95 2.12
C GLN A 55 13.74 -10.07 1.67
N LEU A 56 13.61 -8.75 1.79
CA LEU A 56 14.67 -7.81 1.42
C LEU A 56 15.93 -8.00 2.29
N GLU A 57 15.76 -8.29 3.58
CA GLU A 57 16.88 -8.59 4.47
C GLU A 57 17.62 -9.86 4.05
N GLU A 58 16.90 -10.91 3.67
CA GLU A 58 17.48 -12.15 3.14
C GLU A 58 18.24 -11.92 1.84
N GLU A 59 17.65 -11.20 0.89
CA GLU A 59 18.30 -10.82 -0.37
C GLU A 59 19.59 -10.01 -0.11
N CYS A 60 19.54 -9.04 0.80
CA CYS A 60 20.71 -8.25 1.18
C CYS A 60 21.82 -9.10 1.80
N ASP A 61 21.46 -10.12 2.60
CA ASP A 61 22.43 -11.02 3.21
C ASP A 61 23.11 -11.93 2.17
N ILE A 62 22.34 -12.45 1.22
CA ILE A 62 22.87 -13.22 0.08
C ILE A 62 23.85 -12.37 -0.73
N LEU A 63 23.46 -11.12 -1.06
CA LEU A 63 24.32 -10.21 -1.81
C LEU A 63 25.61 -9.88 -1.04
N ARG A 64 25.53 -9.63 0.27
CA ARG A 64 26.71 -9.41 1.11
C ARG A 64 27.65 -10.61 1.12
N LYS A 65 27.11 -11.83 1.24
CA LYS A 65 27.88 -13.07 1.16
C LYS A 65 28.57 -13.23 -0.19
N ALA A 66 27.86 -12.93 -1.27
CA ALA A 66 28.40 -12.97 -2.62
C ALA A 66 29.55 -11.96 -2.78
N VAL A 67 29.37 -10.70 -2.37
CA VAL A 67 30.43 -9.68 -2.39
C VAL A 67 31.66 -10.17 -1.62
N LYS A 68 31.49 -10.69 -0.41
CA LYS A 68 32.60 -11.22 0.39
C LYS A 68 33.35 -12.32 -0.38
N TYR A 69 32.63 -13.32 -0.89
CA TYR A 69 33.22 -14.40 -1.70
C TYR A 69 34.02 -13.88 -2.90
N PHE A 70 33.45 -12.95 -3.67
CA PHE A 70 34.13 -12.37 -4.83
C PHE A 70 35.37 -11.54 -4.45
N THR A 71 35.32 -10.78 -3.34
CA THR A 71 36.49 -10.03 -2.85
C THR A 71 37.60 -10.95 -2.31
N GLU A 72 37.27 -12.13 -1.81
CA GLU A 72 38.25 -13.13 -1.37
C GLU A 72 38.87 -13.88 -2.55
N GLN A 73 38.09 -14.18 -3.59
CA GLN A 73 38.58 -14.80 -4.83
C GLN A 73 39.50 -13.88 -5.65
N THR A 74 39.23 -12.58 -5.67
CA THR A 74 40.05 -11.60 -6.40
C THR A 74 41.36 -11.25 -5.71
N LYS A 75 41.54 -11.61 -4.44
CA LYS A 75 42.78 -11.44 -3.67
C LYS A 75 43.72 -12.65 -3.75
N LYS A 76 43.29 -13.74 -4.38
CA LYS A 76 44.11 -14.91 -4.71
C LYS A 76 44.74 -14.73 -6.08
#